data_AF-Q46MZ6-F1
#
_entry.id   AF-Q46MZ6-F1
#
_cell.length_a   1.000
_cell.length_b   1.000
_cell.length_c   1.000
_cell.angle_alpha   90.00
_cell.angle_beta   90.00
_cell.angle_gamma   90.00
#
_symmetry.space_group_name_H-M   'P 1'
#
loop_
_entity.id
_entity.type
_entity.pdbx_description
1 polymer ?
#
loop_
_entity_poly.entity_id
_entity_poly.type
_entity_poly.pdbx_seq_one_letter_code
_entity_poly.pdbx_strand_id
1 'polypeptide(L)'
;MAQHNHVAATIPRYTRADFTALRFRLNRIPVADILTRVYDEDALEAVGIETPAQLEARLDAMRDHLVERVCLSNPYLSASLADARRFNRWPKSAIDYLVRAADQDASQPRPEDPVSAWLRPIVFRALRQEGIQTLAQLHGYIALRGRRWYLPVPRLGAGKARAIEHWLQTHAATLGPLQVDDTPPTGAVELGADPAWLVPLEQVQRIAPALDGHGGRNRAPGFCLIAARNDLEAIHAYLSRFRDRGKTARAYQKELERFLLWCVSVRRTALSSVGADDCERYKDFLAQPDPSWIGPKATRTSARWRPFASALKPESQRYAVLVLRGFFAWLVSVRYLGGNPWLLVSDPLTVRREVPIAVEKALPGPLWDALVRPDGILDQLCAKSPSVPVSAPLTAKDAEAPWAQYRLARAVVLLLGCSGARREEAARAMRCHLQPVPEQAGVPAGLWELALLGKRNKWRTVFLPPRVIGALRAHWIDRGHDFEQADQALALLSPVVVPSTRTAQVKHLSLTEGAQLLTGKGFSPDGLYQLLTTTLLRIADDATLVLNEAEREILRQSAPHTLRHTFATHAVANEMPTDVLQRLLGHASLQTTSLYVRAERARGLAAVAKMYSEPQ
;
A
#
# COMPACT_ATOMS: atom_id res chain seq x y z
N MET A 1 -14.44 -27.75 10.41
CA MET A 1 -13.80 -26.45 10.06
C MET A 1 -14.76 -25.23 10.10
N ALA A 2 -16.05 -25.36 10.46
CA ALA A 2 -17.02 -24.25 10.40
C ALA A 2 -17.12 -23.35 11.66
N GLN A 3 -16.66 -23.80 12.84
CA GLN A 3 -16.83 -23.07 14.11
C GLN A 3 -16.09 -21.72 14.21
N HIS A 4 -15.08 -21.47 13.37
CA HIS A 4 -14.25 -20.25 13.46
C HIS A 4 -14.80 -19.04 12.68
N ASN A 5 -15.94 -19.20 11.98
CA ASN A 5 -16.58 -18.13 11.19
C ASN A 5 -17.84 -17.56 11.86
N HIS A 6 -18.14 -17.91 13.12
CA HIS A 6 -19.23 -17.28 13.88
C HIS A 6 -18.81 -15.86 14.32
N VAL A 7 -19.41 -14.86 13.69
CA VAL A 7 -19.10 -13.44 13.94
C VAL A 7 -20.18 -12.72 14.74
N ALA A 8 -21.44 -13.13 14.60
CA ALA A 8 -22.56 -12.57 15.35
C ALA A 8 -22.55 -13.05 16.81
N ALA A 9 -22.86 -12.16 17.73
CA ALA A 9 -23.19 -12.53 19.10
C ALA A 9 -24.56 -13.24 19.10
N THR A 10 -24.71 -14.27 19.93
CA THR A 10 -26.03 -14.84 20.24
C THR A 10 -26.77 -13.82 21.11
N ILE A 11 -27.84 -13.24 20.58
CA ILE A 11 -28.66 -12.28 21.33
C ILE A 11 -29.63 -13.09 22.19
N PRO A 12 -29.50 -13.07 23.51
CA PRO A 12 -30.45 -13.76 24.38
C PRO A 12 -31.83 -13.11 24.25
N ARG A 13 -32.85 -13.93 23.99
CA ARG A 13 -34.25 -13.52 24.05
C ARG A 13 -34.74 -13.63 25.50
N TYR A 14 -35.31 -12.55 26.01
CA TYR A 14 -35.88 -12.48 27.35
C TYR A 14 -37.39 -12.29 27.28
N THR A 15 -38.11 -12.96 28.16
CA THR A 15 -39.57 -12.88 28.24
C THR A 15 -40.01 -11.85 29.29
N ARG A 16 -41.31 -11.49 29.31
CA ARG A 16 -41.89 -10.65 30.39
C ARG A 16 -41.66 -11.23 31.79
N ALA A 17 -41.65 -12.56 31.90
CA ALA A 17 -41.33 -13.26 33.14
C ALA A 17 -39.87 -13.02 33.55
N ASP A 18 -38.91 -13.12 32.63
CA ASP A 18 -37.49 -12.84 32.89
C ASP A 18 -37.26 -11.42 33.45
N PHE A 19 -37.99 -10.42 32.94
CA PHE A 19 -37.89 -9.04 33.43
C PHE A 19 -38.44 -8.87 34.85
N THR A 20 -39.55 -9.55 35.14
CA THR A 20 -40.16 -9.55 36.48
C THR A 20 -39.24 -10.24 37.48
N ALA A 21 -38.66 -11.37 37.09
CA ALA A 21 -37.69 -12.12 37.87
C ALA A 21 -36.40 -11.30 38.12
N LEU A 22 -35.87 -10.60 37.11
CA LEU A 22 -34.72 -9.72 37.26
C LEU A 22 -35.04 -8.59 38.26
N ARG A 23 -36.22 -7.97 38.18
CA ARG A 23 -36.62 -6.92 39.12
C ARG A 23 -36.69 -7.43 40.56
N PHE A 24 -37.23 -8.62 40.79
CA PHE A 24 -37.25 -9.25 42.11
C PHE A 24 -35.85 -9.59 42.62
N ARG A 25 -34.99 -10.09 41.73
CA ARG A 25 -33.59 -10.40 42.05
C ARG A 25 -32.80 -9.15 42.46
N LEU A 26 -32.93 -8.05 41.72
CA LEU A 26 -32.27 -6.78 42.03
C LEU A 26 -32.79 -6.15 43.34
N ASN A 27 -34.02 -6.48 43.75
CA ASN A 27 -34.61 -6.14 45.06
C ASN A 27 -34.32 -7.18 46.16
N ARG A 28 -33.39 -8.13 45.92
CA ARG A 28 -32.90 -9.12 46.90
C ARG A 28 -33.94 -10.15 47.36
N ILE A 29 -34.95 -10.42 46.55
CA ILE A 29 -35.84 -11.57 46.79
C ILE A 29 -35.05 -12.87 46.49
N PRO A 30 -35.12 -13.90 47.36
CA PRO A 30 -34.45 -15.18 47.13
C PRO A 30 -34.87 -15.83 45.80
N VAL A 31 -33.92 -16.41 45.07
CA VAL A 31 -34.18 -16.98 43.73
C VAL A 31 -35.14 -18.17 43.79
N ALA A 32 -35.15 -18.93 44.90
CA ALA A 32 -36.11 -20.00 45.14
C ALA A 32 -37.57 -19.49 45.20
N ASP A 33 -37.79 -18.30 45.76
CA ASP A 33 -39.11 -17.67 45.81
C ASP A 33 -39.51 -17.06 44.46
N ILE A 34 -38.53 -16.59 43.68
CA ILE A 34 -38.77 -16.05 42.33
C ILE A 34 -39.19 -17.18 41.39
N LEU A 35 -38.51 -18.33 41.47
CA LEU A 35 -38.74 -19.49 40.61
C LEU A 35 -40.17 -20.03 40.78
N THR A 36 -40.71 -20.00 41.99
CA THR A 36 -42.08 -20.46 42.30
C THR A 36 -43.18 -19.41 42.05
N ARG A 37 -42.85 -18.11 42.05
CA ARG A 37 -43.83 -17.02 41.93
C ARG A 37 -43.95 -16.40 40.55
N VAL A 38 -42.92 -16.51 39.72
CA VAL A 38 -42.82 -15.78 38.44
C VAL A 38 -42.91 -16.69 37.21
N TYR A 39 -42.49 -17.94 37.32
CA TYR A 39 -42.49 -18.89 36.21
C TYR A 39 -43.47 -20.04 36.49
N ASP A 40 -44.16 -20.49 35.45
CA ASP A 40 -44.88 -21.77 35.43
C ASP A 40 -43.95 -22.91 34.96
N GLU A 41 -44.37 -24.17 35.15
CA GLU A 41 -43.57 -25.35 34.79
C GLU A 41 -43.21 -25.35 33.29
N ASP A 42 -44.15 -24.96 32.43
CA ASP A 42 -43.94 -24.88 30.97
C ASP A 42 -42.89 -23.81 30.57
N ALA A 43 -42.85 -22.65 31.23
CA ALA A 43 -41.86 -21.62 30.95
C ALA A 43 -40.45 -22.00 31.45
N LEU A 44 -40.35 -22.77 32.53
CA LEU A 44 -39.08 -23.28 33.03
C LEU A 44 -38.48 -24.33 32.08
N GLU A 45 -39.32 -25.23 31.56
CA GLU A 45 -38.92 -26.24 30.57
C GLU A 45 -38.47 -25.60 29.25
N ALA A 46 -39.20 -24.58 28.75
CA ALA A 46 -38.87 -23.87 27.52
C ALA A 46 -37.50 -23.14 27.55
N VAL A 47 -37.00 -22.81 28.74
CA VAL A 47 -35.73 -22.07 28.94
C VAL A 47 -34.63 -22.97 29.53
N GLY A 48 -34.97 -24.22 29.89
CA GLY A 48 -34.03 -25.21 30.42
C GLY A 48 -33.52 -24.89 31.83
N ILE A 49 -34.40 -24.34 32.69
CA ILE A 49 -34.07 -23.96 34.06
C ILE A 49 -34.74 -24.92 35.03
N GLU A 50 -33.95 -25.80 35.65
CA GLU A 50 -34.44 -26.81 36.60
C GLU A 50 -34.04 -26.47 38.05
N THR A 51 -33.03 -25.61 38.22
CA THR A 51 -32.45 -25.29 39.53
C THR A 51 -32.44 -23.78 39.80
N PRO A 52 -32.56 -23.35 41.07
CA PRO A 52 -32.39 -21.95 41.44
C PRO A 52 -31.05 -21.35 41.00
N ALA A 53 -29.98 -22.16 40.96
CA ALA A 53 -28.66 -21.72 40.50
C ALA A 53 -28.62 -21.39 39.00
N GLN A 54 -29.34 -22.15 38.16
CA GLN A 54 -29.47 -21.85 36.73
C GLN A 54 -30.27 -20.57 36.49
N LEU A 55 -31.32 -20.33 37.27
CA LEU A 55 -32.08 -19.08 37.21
C LEU A 55 -31.20 -17.89 37.63
N GLU A 56 -30.43 -18.04 38.71
CA GLU A 56 -29.51 -17.00 39.17
C GLU A 56 -28.47 -16.63 38.09
N ALA A 57 -27.84 -17.64 37.48
CA ALA A 57 -26.89 -17.43 36.39
C ALA A 57 -27.52 -16.74 35.17
N ARG A 58 -28.76 -17.10 34.80
CA ARG A 58 -29.49 -16.45 33.70
C ARG A 58 -29.79 -14.99 34.01
N LEU A 59 -30.26 -14.68 35.22
CA LEU A 59 -30.60 -13.32 35.64
C LEU A 59 -29.35 -12.44 35.78
N ASP A 60 -28.23 -12.99 36.24
CA ASP A 60 -26.95 -12.29 36.29
C ASP A 60 -26.42 -11.98 34.87
N ALA A 61 -26.50 -12.95 33.95
CA ALA A 61 -26.15 -12.73 32.55
C ALA A 61 -27.06 -11.68 31.89
N MET A 62 -28.35 -11.69 32.21
CA MET A 62 -29.33 -10.70 31.76
C MET A 62 -29.04 -9.30 32.27
N ARG A 63 -28.72 -9.17 33.57
CA ARG A 63 -28.29 -7.91 34.20
C ARG A 63 -27.06 -7.34 33.50
N ASP A 64 -26.03 -8.16 33.35
CA ASP A 64 -24.75 -7.71 32.80
C ASP A 64 -24.90 -7.28 31.33
N HIS A 65 -25.70 -8.01 30.55
CA HIS A 65 -26.07 -7.65 29.18
C HIS A 65 -26.83 -6.31 29.11
N LEU A 66 -27.82 -6.08 29.99
CA LEU A 66 -28.58 -4.81 30.02
C LEU A 66 -27.73 -3.64 30.50
N VAL A 67 -26.85 -3.84 31.48
CA VAL A 67 -25.92 -2.81 31.98
C VAL A 67 -24.97 -2.35 30.89
N GLU A 68 -24.37 -3.27 30.15
CA GLU A 68 -23.49 -2.93 29.02
C GLU A 68 -24.24 -2.10 27.98
N ARG A 69 -25.49 -2.45 27.67
CA ARG A 69 -26.33 -1.70 26.72
C ARG A 69 -26.71 -0.31 27.22
N VAL A 70 -27.09 -0.15 28.49
CA VAL A 70 -27.45 1.17 29.05
C VAL A 70 -26.23 2.09 29.13
N CYS A 71 -25.04 1.56 29.44
CA CYS A 71 -23.81 2.35 29.42
C CYS A 71 -23.48 2.88 28.01
N LEU A 72 -23.90 2.18 26.96
CA LEU A 72 -23.68 2.57 25.57
C LEU A 72 -24.68 3.61 25.09
N SER A 73 -25.95 3.53 25.52
CA SER A 73 -26.98 4.51 25.15
C SER A 73 -26.94 5.79 25.99
N ASN A 74 -26.46 5.70 27.24
CA ASN A 74 -26.29 6.84 28.12
C ASN A 74 -25.00 6.71 28.96
N PRO A 75 -23.86 7.22 28.45
CA PRO A 75 -22.57 7.12 29.12
C PRO A 75 -22.53 7.71 30.54
N TYR A 76 -23.41 8.68 30.85
CA TYR A 76 -23.50 9.29 32.18
C TYR A 76 -23.96 8.32 33.27
N LEU A 77 -24.65 7.24 32.89
CA LEU A 77 -25.06 6.18 33.83
C LEU A 77 -23.97 5.14 34.08
N SER A 78 -22.85 5.17 33.34
CA SER A 78 -21.82 4.13 33.40
C SER A 78 -21.16 4.02 34.77
N ALA A 79 -20.82 5.14 35.41
CA ALA A 79 -20.24 5.14 36.76
C ALA A 79 -21.23 4.60 37.80
N SER A 80 -22.49 5.06 37.76
CA SER A 80 -23.52 4.63 38.70
C SER A 80 -23.87 3.14 38.57
N LEU A 81 -23.90 2.61 37.34
CA LEU A 81 -24.14 1.19 37.09
C LEU A 81 -22.92 0.31 37.44
N ALA A 82 -21.70 0.83 37.24
CA ALA A 82 -20.48 0.14 37.65
C ALA A 82 -20.39 0.01 39.19
N ASP A 83 -20.73 1.08 39.93
CA ASP A 83 -20.79 1.05 41.39
C ASP A 83 -21.91 0.13 41.89
N ALA A 84 -23.10 0.18 41.27
CA ALA A 84 -24.20 -0.71 41.60
C ALA A 84 -23.82 -2.19 41.44
N ARG A 85 -23.06 -2.52 40.38
CA ARG A 85 -22.52 -3.86 40.14
C ARG A 85 -21.46 -4.25 41.17
N ARG A 86 -20.53 -3.34 41.49
CA ARG A 86 -19.42 -3.59 42.43
C ARG A 86 -19.90 -3.87 43.85
N PHE A 87 -20.91 -3.14 44.31
CA PHE A 87 -21.43 -3.26 45.68
C PHE A 87 -22.70 -4.10 45.78
N ASN A 88 -23.19 -4.65 44.65
CA ASN A 88 -24.47 -5.35 44.53
C ASN A 88 -25.63 -4.61 45.23
N ARG A 89 -25.70 -3.30 44.95
CA ARG A 89 -26.70 -2.35 45.47
C ARG A 89 -27.28 -1.57 44.31
N TRP A 90 -28.51 -1.89 43.94
CA TRP A 90 -29.17 -1.33 42.76
C TRP A 90 -30.17 -0.26 43.19
N PRO A 91 -29.87 1.05 42.98
CA PRO A 91 -30.84 2.09 43.29
C PRO A 91 -32.07 1.95 42.38
N LYS A 92 -33.24 2.35 42.88
CA LYS A 92 -34.51 2.23 42.15
C LYS A 92 -34.45 2.86 40.75
N SER A 93 -33.77 4.00 40.61
CA SER A 93 -33.53 4.65 39.33
C SER A 93 -32.75 3.78 38.34
N ALA A 94 -31.69 3.08 38.78
CA ALA A 94 -30.91 2.18 37.92
C ALA A 94 -31.74 0.95 37.49
N ILE A 95 -32.57 0.40 38.38
CA ILE A 95 -33.48 -0.70 38.07
C ILE A 95 -34.50 -0.24 37.01
N ASP A 96 -35.13 0.93 37.22
CA ASP A 96 -36.12 1.47 36.28
C ASP A 96 -35.51 1.78 34.89
N TYR A 97 -34.24 2.21 34.84
CA TYR A 97 -33.51 2.40 33.57
C TYR A 97 -33.20 1.07 32.86
N LEU A 98 -32.76 0.04 33.59
CA LEU A 98 -32.50 -1.29 33.03
C LEU A 98 -33.79 -1.93 32.50
N VAL A 99 -34.92 -1.75 33.20
CA VAL A 99 -36.25 -2.24 32.80
C VAL A 99 -36.78 -1.46 31.59
N ARG A 100 -36.66 -0.12 31.55
CA ARG A 100 -37.05 0.67 30.37
C ARG A 100 -36.21 0.38 29.12
N ALA A 101 -34.91 0.13 29.29
CA ALA A 101 -34.03 -0.25 28.19
C ALA A 101 -34.36 -1.64 27.62
N ALA A 102 -34.99 -2.49 28.43
CA ALA A 102 -35.47 -3.81 28.04
C ALA A 102 -36.79 -3.77 27.25
N ASP A 103 -37.68 -2.80 27.52
CA ASP A 103 -38.95 -2.63 26.80
C ASP A 103 -38.79 -2.08 25.37
N GLN A 104 -37.60 -1.59 25.01
CA GLN A 104 -37.29 -1.19 23.64
C GLN A 104 -37.05 -2.45 22.79
N ASP A 105 -37.99 -2.77 21.89
CA ASP A 105 -37.87 -3.90 20.96
C ASP A 105 -36.58 -3.76 20.12
N ALA A 106 -35.58 -4.55 20.51
CA ALA A 106 -34.24 -4.53 19.98
C ALA A 106 -33.94 -5.81 19.19
N SER A 107 -34.97 -6.42 18.63
CA SER A 107 -34.84 -7.61 17.78
C SER A 107 -34.13 -7.33 16.44
N GLN A 108 -33.94 -6.07 16.06
CA GLN A 108 -33.31 -5.67 14.80
C GLN A 108 -32.19 -4.63 14.99
N PRO A 109 -31.07 -4.75 14.24
CA PRO A 109 -29.94 -3.83 14.32
C PRO A 109 -30.24 -2.49 13.67
N ARG A 110 -29.77 -1.40 14.29
CA ARG A 110 -29.87 -0.03 13.76
C ARG A 110 -28.50 0.51 13.33
N PRO A 111 -28.43 1.45 12.38
CA PRO A 111 -27.17 2.00 11.89
C PRO A 111 -26.30 2.62 13.01
N GLU A 112 -26.92 3.25 14.01
CA GLU A 112 -26.22 3.91 15.12
C GLU A 112 -25.70 2.90 16.16
N ASP A 113 -26.13 1.64 16.09
CA ASP A 113 -25.75 0.64 17.07
C ASP A 113 -24.25 0.40 17.07
N PRO A 114 -23.64 0.24 18.26
CA PRO A 114 -22.23 -0.09 18.35
C PRO A 114 -21.97 -1.50 17.83
N VAL A 115 -20.84 -1.70 17.15
CA VAL A 115 -20.44 -3.02 16.65
C VAL A 115 -20.31 -4.07 17.77
N SER A 116 -20.06 -3.64 19.00
CA SER A 116 -19.97 -4.51 20.19
C SER A 116 -21.31 -5.11 20.61
N ALA A 117 -22.44 -4.51 20.25
CA ALA A 117 -23.76 -5.04 20.58
C ALA A 117 -24.15 -6.25 19.72
N TRP A 118 -23.56 -6.38 18.54
CA TRP A 118 -23.99 -7.35 17.53
C TRP A 118 -22.90 -8.35 17.11
N LEU A 119 -21.62 -8.00 17.30
CA LEU A 119 -20.48 -8.83 16.91
C LEU A 119 -19.73 -9.38 18.12
N ARG A 120 -19.07 -10.53 17.98
CA ARG A 120 -18.29 -11.15 19.06
C ARG A 120 -17.06 -10.31 19.48
N PRO A 121 -16.55 -10.45 20.72
CA PRO A 121 -15.40 -9.70 21.24
C PRO A 121 -14.15 -9.69 20.36
N ILE A 122 -13.81 -10.84 19.76
CA ILE A 122 -12.64 -10.93 18.88
C ILE A 122 -12.81 -10.10 17.60
N VAL A 123 -14.04 -9.89 17.14
CA VAL A 123 -14.36 -9.16 15.91
C VAL A 123 -14.47 -7.67 16.21
N PHE A 124 -15.30 -7.26 17.17
CA PHE A 124 -15.49 -5.83 17.42
C PHE A 124 -14.24 -5.14 17.97
N ARG A 125 -13.38 -5.85 18.72
CA ARG A 125 -12.10 -5.28 19.20
C ARG A 125 -11.16 -4.97 18.04
N ALA A 126 -11.11 -5.85 17.04
CA ALA A 126 -10.31 -5.63 15.83
C ALA A 126 -10.86 -4.46 15.00
N LEU A 127 -12.19 -4.35 14.86
CA LEU A 127 -12.84 -3.24 14.17
C LEU A 127 -12.61 -1.89 14.88
N ARG A 128 -12.66 -1.85 16.22
CA ARG A 128 -12.39 -0.63 17.00
C ARG A 128 -10.95 -0.14 16.87
N GLN A 129 -9.97 -1.02 16.69
CA GLN A 129 -8.57 -0.61 16.42
C GLN A 129 -8.45 0.19 15.12
N GLU A 130 -9.33 -0.06 14.15
CA GLU A 130 -9.42 0.69 12.89
C GLU A 130 -10.39 1.88 12.96
N GLY A 131 -10.84 2.25 14.18
CA GLY A 131 -11.76 3.37 14.40
C GLY A 131 -13.23 3.08 14.07
N ILE A 132 -13.60 1.81 13.83
CA ILE A 132 -14.97 1.42 13.48
C ILE A 132 -15.73 1.08 14.78
N GLN A 133 -16.64 1.96 15.17
CA GLN A 133 -17.40 1.87 16.42
C GLN A 133 -18.87 1.51 16.22
N THR A 134 -19.50 1.92 15.11
CA THR A 134 -20.93 1.68 14.83
C THR A 134 -21.16 0.81 13.58
N LEU A 135 -22.37 0.24 13.45
CA LEU A 135 -22.77 -0.53 12.27
C LEU A 135 -22.78 0.33 11.00
N ALA A 136 -23.17 1.60 11.09
CA ALA A 136 -23.09 2.56 9.98
C ALA A 136 -21.64 2.79 9.52
N GLN A 137 -20.71 2.94 10.47
CA GLN A 137 -19.28 3.10 10.15
C GLN A 137 -18.71 1.83 9.51
N LEU A 138 -19.11 0.65 9.99
CA LEU A 138 -18.73 -0.63 9.38
C LEU A 138 -19.27 -0.74 7.95
N HIS A 139 -20.54 -0.41 7.74
CA HIS A 139 -21.18 -0.42 6.42
C HIS A 139 -20.45 0.53 5.45
N GLY A 140 -20.17 1.77 5.87
CA GLY A 140 -19.41 2.74 5.09
C GLY A 140 -17.96 2.30 4.81
N TYR A 141 -17.29 1.68 5.78
CA TYR A 141 -15.92 1.18 5.62
C TYR A 141 -15.85 0.03 4.59
N ILE A 142 -16.81 -0.89 4.63
CA ILE A 142 -16.92 -1.98 3.65
C ILE A 142 -17.22 -1.41 2.27
N ALA A 143 -18.18 -0.50 2.15
CA ALA A 143 -18.51 0.15 0.89
C ALA A 143 -17.30 0.92 0.31
N LEU A 144 -16.51 1.58 1.16
CA LEU A 144 -15.32 2.32 0.74
C LEU A 144 -14.19 1.41 0.24
N ARG A 145 -13.99 0.23 0.86
CA ARG A 145 -12.84 -0.66 0.60
C ARG A 145 -13.16 -1.93 -0.21
N GLY A 146 -14.43 -2.27 -0.38
CA GLY A 146 -14.98 -3.37 -1.19
C GLY A 146 -14.44 -4.75 -0.81
N ARG A 147 -14.32 -5.68 -1.77
CA ARG A 147 -14.03 -7.12 -1.52
C ARG A 147 -12.79 -7.46 -0.67
N ARG A 148 -11.90 -6.50 -0.40
CA ARG A 148 -10.67 -6.68 0.41
C ARG A 148 -10.61 -5.74 1.61
N TRP A 149 -11.75 -5.23 2.06
CA TRP A 149 -11.85 -4.30 3.19
C TRP A 149 -11.22 -4.85 4.48
N TYR A 150 -11.19 -6.16 4.67
CA TYR A 150 -10.68 -6.81 5.88
C TYR A 150 -9.14 -6.87 5.97
N LEU A 151 -8.39 -6.67 4.87
CA LEU A 151 -6.93 -6.80 4.88
C LEU A 151 -6.19 -5.88 5.86
N PRO A 152 -6.60 -4.61 6.06
CA PRO A 152 -6.01 -3.73 7.06
C PRO A 152 -6.43 -4.08 8.49
N VAL A 153 -7.57 -4.77 8.68
CA VAL A 153 -8.12 -5.04 10.01
C VAL A 153 -7.34 -6.18 10.68
N PRO A 154 -6.61 -5.92 11.79
CA PRO A 154 -5.77 -6.93 12.42
C PRO A 154 -6.58 -8.17 12.82
N ARG A 155 -6.06 -9.37 12.50
CA ARG A 155 -6.64 -10.67 12.91
C ARG A 155 -8.07 -10.93 12.37
N LEU A 156 -8.51 -10.18 11.35
CA LEU A 156 -9.75 -10.41 10.63
C LEU A 156 -9.47 -11.11 9.28
N GLY A 157 -9.67 -12.43 9.22
CA GLY A 157 -9.48 -13.21 8.00
C GLY A 157 -10.67 -13.12 7.04
N ALA A 158 -10.44 -13.54 5.78
CA ALA A 158 -11.46 -13.53 4.72
C ALA A 158 -12.76 -14.27 5.09
N GLY A 159 -12.67 -15.35 5.88
CA GLY A 159 -13.84 -16.10 6.36
C GLY A 159 -14.73 -15.28 7.30
N LYS A 160 -14.13 -14.58 8.27
CA LYS A 160 -14.86 -13.68 9.18
C LYS A 160 -15.41 -12.47 8.44
N ALA A 161 -14.66 -11.93 7.48
CA ALA A 161 -15.12 -10.82 6.64
C ALA A 161 -16.39 -11.18 5.87
N ARG A 162 -16.40 -12.33 5.17
CA ARG A 162 -17.58 -12.84 4.48
C ARG A 162 -18.76 -13.10 5.42
N ALA A 163 -18.49 -13.59 6.63
CA ALA A 163 -19.53 -13.80 7.62
C ALA A 163 -20.14 -12.47 8.11
N ILE A 164 -19.34 -11.41 8.22
CA ILE A 164 -19.81 -10.06 8.55
C ILE A 164 -20.62 -9.48 7.39
N GLU A 165 -20.12 -9.59 6.16
CA GLU A 165 -20.82 -9.16 4.95
C GLU A 165 -22.20 -9.84 4.87
N HIS A 166 -22.24 -11.16 5.03
CA HIS A 166 -23.48 -11.93 5.03
C HIS A 166 -24.43 -11.47 6.14
N TRP A 167 -23.93 -11.30 7.37
CA TRP A 167 -24.75 -10.83 8.49
C TRP A 167 -25.37 -9.45 8.24
N LEU A 168 -24.60 -8.50 7.71
CA LEU A 168 -25.10 -7.18 7.31
C LEU A 168 -26.16 -7.30 6.20
N GLN A 169 -25.94 -8.18 5.22
CA GLN A 169 -26.87 -8.43 4.12
C GLN A 169 -28.19 -9.03 4.62
N THR A 170 -28.16 -9.94 5.60
CA THR A 170 -29.36 -10.52 6.23
C THR A 170 -30.20 -9.45 6.95
N HIS A 171 -29.57 -8.37 7.43
CA HIS A 171 -30.24 -7.26 8.10
C HIS A 171 -30.37 -6.01 7.21
N ALA A 172 -30.36 -6.19 5.88
CA ALA A 172 -30.45 -5.07 4.93
C ALA A 172 -31.75 -4.26 5.04
N ALA A 173 -32.82 -4.85 5.58
CA ALA A 173 -34.09 -4.15 5.83
C ALA A 173 -33.95 -2.97 6.80
N THR A 174 -33.03 -3.05 7.77
CA THR A 174 -32.79 -1.98 8.76
C THR A 174 -31.49 -1.22 8.53
N LEU A 175 -30.45 -1.90 8.06
CA LEU A 175 -29.12 -1.30 7.85
C LEU A 175 -28.88 -0.76 6.43
N GLY A 176 -29.78 -1.10 5.49
CA GLY A 176 -29.62 -0.81 4.06
C GLY A 176 -28.84 -1.91 3.31
N PRO A 177 -28.88 -1.89 1.96
CA PRO A 177 -28.19 -2.88 1.15
C PRO A 177 -26.67 -2.68 1.17
N LEU A 178 -25.94 -3.74 1.54
CA LEU A 178 -24.48 -3.74 1.52
C LEU A 178 -23.96 -3.96 0.11
N GLN A 179 -23.27 -2.96 -0.45
CA GLN A 179 -22.55 -3.10 -1.71
C GLN A 179 -21.10 -3.53 -1.47
N VAL A 180 -20.87 -4.85 -1.57
CA VAL A 180 -19.53 -5.46 -1.49
C VAL A 180 -18.95 -5.73 -2.87
N ASP A 181 -19.83 -5.97 -3.85
CA ASP A 181 -19.45 -6.34 -5.20
C ASP A 181 -19.07 -5.13 -6.04
N ASP A 182 -17.77 -5.08 -6.33
CA ASP A 182 -17.12 -4.08 -7.17
C ASP A 182 -17.11 -4.44 -8.65
N THR A 183 -17.88 -5.46 -9.06
CA THR A 183 -17.90 -5.90 -10.45
C THR A 183 -18.25 -4.68 -11.29
N PRO A 184 -17.34 -4.21 -12.15
CA PRO A 184 -17.62 -3.03 -12.94
C PRO A 184 -18.88 -3.32 -13.77
N PRO A 185 -19.64 -2.30 -14.20
CA PRO A 185 -20.41 -2.50 -15.40
C PRO A 185 -19.42 -2.95 -16.48
N THR A 186 -19.44 -4.24 -16.80
CA THR A 186 -18.60 -4.84 -17.85
C THR A 186 -19.04 -4.38 -19.24
N GLY A 187 -20.08 -3.55 -19.31
CA GLY A 187 -20.51 -2.86 -20.51
C GLY A 187 -19.60 -1.69 -20.81
N ALA A 188 -19.12 -1.65 -22.04
CA ALA A 188 -18.70 -0.43 -22.69
C ALA A 188 -19.61 0.75 -22.33
N VAL A 189 -19.02 1.87 -21.88
CA VAL A 189 -19.74 3.07 -21.47
C VAL A 189 -19.68 4.11 -22.58
N GLU A 190 -20.82 4.74 -22.84
CA GLU A 190 -20.87 6.01 -23.56
C GLU A 190 -20.61 7.15 -22.60
N LEU A 191 -19.50 7.87 -22.78
CA LEU A 191 -19.15 9.00 -21.94
C LEU A 191 -19.96 10.23 -22.37
N GLY A 192 -20.74 10.80 -21.46
CA GLY A 192 -21.58 11.98 -21.67
C GLY A 192 -21.34 13.06 -20.62
N ALA A 193 -22.19 14.09 -20.62
CA ALA A 193 -22.07 15.23 -19.70
C ALA A 193 -22.47 14.92 -18.24
N ASP A 194 -22.94 13.71 -17.96
CA ASP A 194 -23.29 13.26 -16.61
C ASP A 194 -22.02 12.96 -15.79
N PRO A 195 -21.78 13.66 -14.66
CA PRO A 195 -20.64 13.42 -13.79
C PRO A 195 -20.63 12.01 -13.14
N ALA A 196 -21.72 11.24 -13.23
CA ALA A 196 -21.79 9.87 -12.70
C ALA A 196 -20.89 8.86 -13.43
N TRP A 197 -20.32 9.20 -14.60
CA TRP A 197 -19.59 8.24 -15.46
C TRP A 197 -18.06 8.45 -15.44
N LEU A 198 -17.46 8.45 -14.25
CA LEU A 198 -16.01 8.37 -14.10
C LEU A 198 -15.52 6.93 -14.27
N VAL A 199 -15.18 6.58 -15.51
CA VAL A 199 -14.64 5.26 -15.86
C VAL A 199 -13.25 5.35 -16.45
N PRO A 200 -12.40 4.31 -16.31
CA PRO A 200 -11.13 4.26 -17.00
C PRO A 200 -11.30 4.28 -18.53
N LEU A 201 -10.30 4.79 -19.23
CA LEU A 201 -10.27 4.94 -20.68
C LEU A 201 -10.58 3.64 -21.42
N GLU A 202 -10.10 2.49 -20.94
CA GLU A 202 -10.38 1.18 -21.54
C GLU A 202 -11.86 0.76 -21.49
N GLN A 203 -12.69 1.41 -20.67
CA GLN A 203 -14.14 1.19 -20.60
C GLN A 203 -14.93 2.20 -21.43
N VAL A 204 -14.29 3.28 -21.90
CA VAL A 204 -14.93 4.28 -22.78
C VAL A 204 -14.97 3.72 -24.20
N GLN A 205 -16.16 3.32 -24.66
CA GLN A 205 -16.33 2.83 -26.03
C GLN A 205 -16.64 3.96 -27.00
N ARG A 206 -17.48 4.90 -26.58
CA ARG A 206 -17.85 6.07 -27.36
C ARG A 206 -18.02 7.28 -26.44
N ILE A 207 -17.93 8.45 -27.01
CA ILE A 207 -18.28 9.71 -26.35
C ILE A 207 -19.56 10.20 -27.01
N ALA A 208 -20.44 10.85 -26.25
CA ALA A 208 -21.66 11.43 -26.77
C ALA A 208 -21.34 12.29 -28.03
N PRO A 209 -22.09 12.18 -29.14
CA PRO A 209 -21.72 12.83 -30.41
C PRO A 209 -21.47 14.34 -30.33
N ALA A 210 -22.12 15.05 -29.41
CA ALA A 210 -21.90 16.48 -29.20
C ALA A 210 -20.55 16.82 -28.56
N LEU A 211 -19.86 15.84 -27.96
CA LEU A 211 -18.66 15.99 -27.13
C LEU A 211 -17.48 15.12 -27.61
N ASP A 212 -17.66 14.33 -28.67
CA ASP A 212 -16.65 13.38 -29.14
C ASP A 212 -15.52 14.03 -29.94
N GLY A 213 -15.69 15.28 -30.39
CA GLY A 213 -14.70 16.04 -31.14
C GLY A 213 -14.67 15.81 -32.65
N HIS A 214 -15.62 15.07 -33.23
CA HIS A 214 -15.65 14.89 -34.70
C HIS A 214 -15.73 16.24 -35.45
N GLY A 215 -16.55 17.16 -34.93
CA GLY A 215 -16.70 18.54 -35.40
C GLY A 215 -16.07 19.59 -34.48
N GLY A 216 -15.01 19.24 -33.74
CA GLY A 216 -14.41 20.15 -32.75
C GLY A 216 -13.90 21.47 -33.35
N ARG A 217 -14.01 22.57 -32.59
CA ARG A 217 -13.65 23.93 -33.04
C ARG A 217 -12.19 24.08 -33.47
N ASN A 218 -11.27 23.33 -32.88
CA ASN A 218 -9.83 23.38 -33.18
C ASN A 218 -9.40 22.20 -34.08
N ARG A 219 -10.31 21.54 -34.80
CA ARG A 219 -9.96 20.54 -35.81
C ARG A 219 -9.23 21.21 -36.97
N ALA A 220 -8.12 20.61 -37.42
CA ALA A 220 -7.42 21.13 -38.59
C ALA A 220 -8.29 20.95 -39.84
N PRO A 221 -8.34 21.95 -40.75
CA PRO A 221 -8.97 21.75 -42.05
C PRO A 221 -8.09 20.83 -42.93
N GLY A 222 -8.75 19.94 -43.67
CA GLY A 222 -8.12 19.08 -44.68
C GLY A 222 -7.63 17.73 -44.15
N PHE A 223 -6.57 17.21 -44.75
CA PHE A 223 -6.06 15.86 -44.52
C PHE A 223 -5.40 15.70 -43.13
N CYS A 224 -5.76 14.61 -42.44
CA CYS A 224 -5.16 14.17 -41.18
C CYS A 224 -4.24 12.96 -41.41
N LEU A 225 -3.05 12.97 -40.82
CA LEU A 225 -2.07 11.88 -40.96
C LEU A 225 -2.45 10.60 -40.19
N ILE A 226 -3.52 10.62 -39.40
CA ILE A 226 -4.05 9.48 -38.66
C ILE A 226 -5.51 9.25 -39.04
N ALA A 227 -5.97 7.99 -38.94
CA ALA A 227 -7.36 7.62 -39.25
C ALA A 227 -8.38 8.03 -38.17
N ALA A 228 -7.98 8.80 -37.17
CA ALA A 228 -8.83 9.18 -36.04
C ALA A 228 -9.91 10.18 -36.46
N ARG A 229 -11.16 9.82 -36.23
CA ARG A 229 -12.36 10.61 -36.56
C ARG A 229 -12.87 11.43 -35.38
N ASN A 230 -12.56 11.01 -34.16
CA ASN A 230 -12.96 11.66 -32.90
C ASN A 230 -11.80 11.66 -31.90
N ASP A 231 -11.98 12.35 -30.77
CA ASP A 231 -10.92 12.60 -29.78
C ASP A 231 -10.46 11.31 -29.11
N LEU A 232 -11.37 10.36 -28.90
CA LEU A 232 -11.08 9.05 -28.30
C LEU A 232 -10.15 8.23 -29.22
N GLU A 233 -10.47 8.15 -30.52
CA GLU A 233 -9.62 7.49 -31.51
C GLU A 233 -8.23 8.16 -31.61
N ALA A 234 -8.15 9.49 -31.46
CA ALA A 234 -6.89 10.22 -31.48
C ALA A 234 -6.01 9.93 -30.25
N ILE A 235 -6.62 9.80 -29.06
CA ILE A 235 -5.91 9.35 -27.84
C ILE A 235 -5.37 7.94 -28.03
N HIS A 236 -6.18 7.01 -28.54
CA HIS A 236 -5.73 5.64 -28.81
C HIS A 236 -4.58 5.59 -29.82
N ALA A 237 -4.67 6.37 -30.91
CA ALA A 237 -3.60 6.50 -31.89
C ALA A 237 -2.30 7.00 -31.26
N TYR A 238 -2.36 7.99 -30.36
CA TYR A 238 -1.18 8.46 -29.64
C TYR A 238 -0.57 7.42 -28.71
N LEU A 239 -1.40 6.74 -27.91
CA LEU A 239 -0.95 5.74 -26.95
C LEU A 239 -0.31 4.51 -27.63
N SER A 240 -0.75 4.15 -28.83
CA SER A 240 -0.18 3.05 -29.62
C SER A 240 1.33 3.19 -29.86
N ARG A 241 1.85 4.44 -29.94
CA ARG A 241 3.27 4.77 -30.11
C ARG A 241 4.14 4.32 -28.94
N PHE A 242 3.53 4.00 -27.80
CA PHE A 242 4.22 3.61 -26.57
C PHE A 242 3.93 2.16 -26.16
N ARG A 243 3.34 1.33 -27.04
CA ARG A 243 2.99 -0.07 -26.76
C ARG A 243 4.16 -0.90 -26.20
N ASP A 244 5.38 -0.66 -26.70
CA ASP A 244 6.58 -1.37 -26.27
C ASP A 244 7.20 -0.78 -24.97
N ARG A 245 6.61 0.31 -24.44
CA ARG A 245 7.10 1.07 -23.27
C ARG A 245 6.01 1.15 -22.20
N GLY A 246 5.60 0.00 -21.66
CA GLY A 246 4.42 -0.12 -20.78
C GLY A 246 4.40 0.77 -19.52
N LYS A 247 5.53 1.23 -18.98
CA LYS A 247 5.54 2.24 -17.89
C LYS A 247 5.13 3.63 -18.40
N THR A 248 5.69 4.04 -19.54
CA THR A 248 5.39 5.33 -20.20
C THR A 248 3.96 5.36 -20.71
N ALA A 249 3.50 4.29 -21.36
CA ALA A 249 2.14 4.18 -21.88
C ALA A 249 1.10 4.36 -20.76
N ARG A 250 1.26 3.64 -19.63
CA ARG A 250 0.36 3.79 -18.47
C ARG A 250 0.39 5.19 -17.87
N ALA A 251 1.57 5.80 -17.79
CA ALA A 251 1.69 7.16 -17.26
C ALA A 251 0.99 8.19 -18.17
N TYR A 252 1.13 8.06 -19.49
CA TYR A 252 0.48 8.95 -20.45
C TYR A 252 -1.03 8.71 -20.51
N GLN A 253 -1.46 7.44 -20.57
CA GLN A 253 -2.87 7.06 -20.52
C GLN A 253 -3.57 7.69 -19.33
N LYS A 254 -2.98 7.60 -18.13
CA LYS A 254 -3.52 8.19 -16.91
C LYS A 254 -3.74 9.71 -17.02
N GLU A 255 -2.80 10.47 -17.58
CA GLU A 255 -2.98 11.93 -17.70
C GLU A 255 -3.95 12.31 -18.84
N LEU A 256 -3.93 11.59 -19.96
CA LEU A 256 -4.86 11.82 -21.08
C LEU A 256 -6.30 11.45 -20.71
N GLU A 257 -6.48 10.36 -19.97
CA GLU A 257 -7.76 9.93 -19.40
C GLU A 257 -8.36 10.98 -18.49
N ARG A 258 -7.58 11.49 -17.52
CA ARG A 258 -8.04 12.54 -16.61
C ARG A 258 -8.48 13.78 -17.38
N PHE A 259 -7.71 14.16 -18.40
CA PHE A 259 -8.03 15.34 -19.20
C PHE A 259 -9.28 15.13 -20.05
N LEU A 260 -9.41 13.98 -20.72
CA LEU A 260 -10.60 13.62 -21.50
C LEU A 260 -11.86 13.62 -20.64
N LEU A 261 -11.83 12.90 -19.51
CA LEU A 261 -12.95 12.84 -18.58
C LEU A 261 -13.34 14.25 -18.11
N TRP A 262 -12.36 15.13 -17.86
CA TRP A 262 -12.62 16.48 -17.36
C TRP A 262 -13.23 17.37 -18.45
N CYS A 263 -12.75 17.26 -19.69
CA CYS A 263 -13.32 17.96 -20.84
C CYS A 263 -14.82 17.62 -20.98
N VAL A 264 -15.15 16.33 -20.91
CA VAL A 264 -16.51 15.84 -21.16
C VAL A 264 -17.46 16.07 -19.98
N SER A 265 -17.06 15.72 -18.75
CA SER A 265 -17.97 15.77 -17.59
C SER A 265 -17.99 17.11 -16.86
N VAL A 266 -16.85 17.83 -16.80
CA VAL A 266 -16.74 19.11 -16.07
C VAL A 266 -16.91 20.29 -17.00
N ARG A 267 -16.10 20.37 -18.08
CA ARG A 267 -16.21 21.48 -19.03
C ARG A 267 -17.34 21.34 -20.04
N ARG A 268 -17.85 20.12 -20.24
CA ARG A 268 -18.88 19.78 -21.23
C ARG A 268 -18.49 20.26 -22.63
N THR A 269 -17.25 19.99 -23.02
CA THR A 269 -16.71 20.31 -24.34
C THR A 269 -15.85 19.17 -24.87
N ALA A 270 -15.74 19.08 -26.20
CA ALA A 270 -14.82 18.15 -26.83
C ALA A 270 -13.36 18.54 -26.53
N LEU A 271 -12.49 17.55 -26.41
CA LEU A 271 -11.04 17.76 -26.19
C LEU A 271 -10.45 18.57 -27.35
N SER A 272 -10.90 18.34 -28.58
CA SER A 272 -10.53 19.14 -29.76
C SER A 272 -11.19 20.52 -29.84
N SER A 273 -11.95 20.95 -28.83
CA SER A 273 -12.56 22.29 -28.77
C SER A 273 -12.01 23.17 -27.64
N VAL A 274 -11.19 22.62 -26.75
CA VAL A 274 -10.61 23.36 -25.62
C VAL A 274 -9.70 24.50 -26.07
N GLY A 275 -9.80 25.64 -25.39
CA GLY A 275 -8.91 26.79 -25.55
C GLY A 275 -7.83 26.86 -24.47
N ALA A 276 -6.96 27.89 -24.55
CA ALA A 276 -5.93 28.13 -23.54
C ALA A 276 -6.51 28.36 -22.14
N ASP A 277 -7.62 29.10 -22.04
CA ASP A 277 -8.33 29.35 -20.77
C ASP A 277 -8.85 28.05 -20.13
N ASP A 278 -9.26 27.08 -20.94
CA ASP A 278 -9.68 25.77 -20.44
C ASP A 278 -8.49 24.98 -19.90
N CYS A 279 -7.34 25.06 -20.58
CA CYS A 279 -6.13 24.41 -20.10
C CYS A 279 -5.62 25.03 -18.78
N GLU A 280 -5.77 26.34 -18.57
CA GLU A 280 -5.50 26.99 -17.28
C GLU A 280 -6.49 26.52 -16.19
N ARG A 281 -7.80 26.46 -16.48
CA ARG A 281 -8.79 25.89 -15.55
C ARG A 281 -8.51 24.44 -15.19
N TYR A 282 -7.99 23.65 -16.12
CA TYR A 282 -7.60 22.27 -15.84
C TYR A 282 -6.43 22.21 -14.86
N LYS A 283 -5.48 23.15 -14.93
CA LYS A 283 -4.38 23.20 -13.94
C LYS A 283 -4.92 23.47 -12.54
N ASP A 284 -5.86 24.39 -12.40
CA ASP A 284 -6.51 24.67 -11.11
C ASP A 284 -7.24 23.41 -10.60
N PHE A 285 -7.94 22.70 -11.50
CA PHE A 285 -8.56 21.42 -11.17
C PHE A 285 -7.55 20.34 -10.76
N LEU A 286 -6.36 20.28 -11.34
CA LEU A 286 -5.32 19.33 -10.91
C LEU A 286 -4.81 19.64 -9.49
N ALA A 287 -4.77 20.92 -9.13
CA ALA A 287 -4.39 21.37 -7.79
C ALA A 287 -5.50 21.10 -6.76
N GLN A 288 -6.76 21.25 -7.16
CA GLN A 288 -7.94 21.05 -6.31
C GLN A 288 -9.04 20.32 -7.10
N PRO A 289 -8.93 18.99 -7.26
CA PRO A 289 -9.93 18.22 -7.99
C PRO A 289 -11.21 18.12 -7.16
N ASP A 290 -12.34 18.02 -7.86
CA ASP A 290 -13.64 17.82 -7.22
C ASP A 290 -13.61 16.56 -6.32
N PRO A 291 -14.19 16.59 -5.10
CA PRO A 291 -14.19 15.44 -4.20
C PRO A 291 -14.73 14.15 -4.82
N SER A 292 -15.69 14.23 -5.75
CA SER A 292 -16.23 13.07 -6.47
C SER A 292 -15.20 12.35 -7.35
N TRP A 293 -14.10 13.02 -7.70
CA TRP A 293 -12.97 12.50 -8.48
C TRP A 293 -11.84 11.92 -7.64
N ILE A 294 -11.96 12.03 -6.31
CA ILE A 294 -10.97 11.55 -5.35
C ILE A 294 -11.51 10.30 -4.67
N GLY A 295 -10.70 9.23 -4.68
CA GLY A 295 -11.05 7.99 -4.00
C GLY A 295 -9.83 7.21 -3.54
N PRO A 296 -9.99 6.24 -2.62
CA PRO A 296 -8.90 5.35 -2.23
C PRO A 296 -8.36 4.60 -3.46
N LYS A 297 -7.11 4.14 -3.39
CA LYS A 297 -6.51 3.35 -4.47
C LYS A 297 -7.36 2.11 -4.75
N ALA A 298 -8.00 2.08 -5.91
CA ALA A 298 -8.78 0.96 -6.41
C ALA A 298 -8.22 0.43 -7.74
N THR A 299 -8.51 -0.83 -8.05
CA THR A 299 -8.21 -1.39 -9.37
C THR A 299 -9.02 -0.66 -10.44
N ARG A 300 -8.49 -0.53 -11.66
CA ARG A 300 -9.18 0.15 -12.76
C ARG A 300 -10.51 -0.52 -13.14
N THR A 301 -10.62 -1.83 -12.91
CA THR A 301 -11.87 -2.58 -13.08
C THR A 301 -12.86 -2.42 -11.93
N SER A 302 -12.63 -1.56 -10.94
CA SER A 302 -13.57 -1.39 -9.82
C SER A 302 -14.53 -0.24 -10.07
N ALA A 303 -15.80 -0.39 -9.72
CA ALA A 303 -16.78 0.71 -9.73
C ALA A 303 -16.38 1.88 -8.79
N ARG A 304 -15.55 1.60 -7.78
CA ARG A 304 -14.99 2.60 -6.85
C ARG A 304 -13.76 3.32 -7.41
N TRP A 305 -13.31 2.96 -8.60
CA TRP A 305 -12.18 3.63 -9.22
C TRP A 305 -12.46 5.12 -9.39
N ARG A 306 -11.46 5.92 -9.03
CA ARG A 306 -11.47 7.36 -9.23
C ARG A 306 -10.16 7.81 -9.85
N PRO A 307 -10.15 8.86 -10.70
CA PRO A 307 -8.94 9.27 -11.40
C PRO A 307 -7.86 9.85 -10.47
N PHE A 308 -8.22 10.30 -9.27
CA PHE A 308 -7.29 10.84 -8.26
C PHE A 308 -7.36 10.06 -6.95
N ALA A 309 -6.20 9.85 -6.32
CA ALA A 309 -6.12 9.34 -4.95
C ALA A 309 -6.14 10.47 -3.90
N SER A 310 -5.64 11.64 -4.31
CA SER A 310 -5.62 12.90 -3.58
C SER A 310 -5.32 14.02 -4.59
N ALA A 311 -5.42 15.28 -4.14
CA ALA A 311 -4.91 16.42 -4.90
C ALA A 311 -3.43 16.21 -5.32
N LEU A 312 -3.07 16.68 -6.53
CA LEU A 312 -1.73 16.50 -7.05
C LEU A 312 -0.74 17.50 -6.45
N LYS A 313 0.45 17.02 -6.08
CA LYS A 313 1.58 17.89 -5.73
C LYS A 313 2.05 18.70 -6.97
N PRO A 314 2.65 19.90 -6.79
CA PRO A 314 3.08 20.75 -7.90
C PRO A 314 3.94 20.04 -8.95
N GLU A 315 4.83 19.13 -8.56
CA GLU A 315 5.66 18.37 -9.51
C GLU A 315 4.83 17.40 -10.35
N SER A 316 3.79 16.79 -9.76
CA SER A 316 2.87 15.91 -10.48
C SER A 316 1.97 16.70 -11.43
N GLN A 317 1.54 17.91 -11.03
CA GLN A 317 0.80 18.81 -11.91
C GLN A 317 1.65 19.21 -13.11
N ARG A 318 2.91 19.62 -12.89
CA ARG A 318 3.87 19.95 -13.95
C ARG A 318 4.07 18.78 -14.90
N TYR A 319 4.19 17.55 -14.40
CA TYR A 319 4.30 16.36 -15.23
C TYR A 319 3.05 16.15 -16.11
N ALA A 320 1.84 16.30 -15.55
CA ALA A 320 0.60 16.19 -16.31
C ALA A 320 0.53 17.22 -17.44
N VAL A 321 0.87 18.49 -17.16
CA VAL A 321 0.95 19.55 -18.17
C VAL A 321 1.96 19.23 -19.27
N LEU A 322 3.14 18.69 -18.92
CA LEU A 322 4.14 18.29 -19.92
C LEU A 322 3.64 17.17 -20.84
N VAL A 323 2.93 16.18 -20.29
CA VAL A 323 2.32 15.10 -21.08
C VAL A 323 1.28 15.67 -22.03
N LEU A 324 0.39 16.53 -21.54
CA LEU A 324 -0.67 17.15 -22.35
C LEU A 324 -0.09 18.05 -23.43
N ARG A 325 0.90 18.89 -23.11
CA ARG A 325 1.59 19.73 -24.09
C ARG A 325 2.25 18.89 -25.20
N GLY A 326 2.89 17.78 -24.84
CA GLY A 326 3.50 16.85 -25.80
C GLY A 326 2.48 16.09 -26.66
N PHE A 327 1.32 15.74 -26.09
CA PHE A 327 0.21 15.13 -26.81
C PHE A 327 -0.42 16.10 -27.81
N PHE A 328 -0.77 17.31 -27.38
CA PHE A 328 -1.37 18.32 -28.27
C PHE A 328 -0.39 18.81 -29.34
N ALA A 329 0.90 18.94 -29.02
CA ALA A 329 1.92 19.21 -30.04
C ALA A 329 1.95 18.11 -31.10
N TRP A 330 1.81 16.84 -30.70
CA TRP A 330 1.70 15.75 -31.65
C TRP A 330 0.41 15.82 -32.47
N LEU A 331 -0.75 16.08 -31.86
CA LEU A 331 -2.02 16.23 -32.58
C LEU A 331 -1.95 17.32 -33.67
N VAL A 332 -1.28 18.43 -33.41
CA VAL A 332 -1.01 19.46 -34.43
C VAL A 332 -0.07 18.94 -35.51
N SER A 333 1.01 18.26 -35.14
CA SER A 333 1.98 17.69 -36.11
C SER A 333 1.37 16.67 -37.07
N VAL A 334 0.37 15.90 -36.61
CA VAL A 334 -0.38 14.94 -37.45
C VAL A 334 -1.60 15.56 -38.13
N ARG A 335 -1.76 16.89 -38.03
CA ARG A 335 -2.91 17.64 -38.56
C ARG A 335 -4.26 17.13 -38.07
N TYR A 336 -4.32 16.67 -36.81
CA TYR A 336 -5.58 16.39 -36.12
C TYR A 336 -6.17 17.69 -35.55
N LEU A 337 -5.33 18.58 -35.00
CA LEU A 337 -5.72 19.91 -34.54
C LEU A 337 -5.06 21.02 -35.35
N GLY A 338 -5.73 22.17 -35.47
CA GLY A 338 -5.22 23.36 -36.14
C GLY A 338 -4.18 24.12 -35.30
N GLY A 339 -4.33 24.11 -33.96
CA GLY A 339 -3.42 24.78 -33.03
C GLY A 339 -3.24 24.04 -31.70
N ASN A 340 -2.19 24.38 -30.97
CA ASN A 340 -1.91 23.79 -29.65
C ASN A 340 -2.41 24.73 -28.53
N PRO A 341 -3.50 24.39 -27.80
CA PRO A 341 -4.03 25.22 -26.73
C PRO A 341 -3.11 25.31 -25.50
N TRP A 342 -2.14 24.41 -25.37
CA TRP A 342 -1.17 24.37 -24.26
C TRP A 342 0.05 25.28 -24.46
N LEU A 343 0.12 26.01 -25.57
CA LEU A 343 1.27 26.86 -25.91
C LEU A 343 1.37 28.09 -25.01
N LEU A 344 0.24 28.68 -24.63
CA LEU A 344 0.16 29.86 -23.75
C LEU A 344 0.02 29.51 -22.27
N VAL A 345 -0.07 28.22 -21.94
CA VAL A 345 -0.32 27.74 -20.59
C VAL A 345 0.99 27.69 -19.82
N SER A 346 1.05 28.44 -18.72
CA SER A 346 2.25 28.53 -17.88
C SER A 346 2.49 27.22 -17.15
N ASP A 347 3.75 26.83 -16.92
CA ASP A 347 4.04 25.68 -16.07
C ASP A 347 3.60 25.99 -14.61
N PRO A 348 3.02 25.02 -13.88
CA PRO A 348 2.75 25.18 -12.46
C PRO A 348 4.01 25.61 -11.69
N LEU A 349 3.85 26.56 -10.77
CA LEU A 349 4.94 27.02 -9.89
C LEU A 349 5.35 25.88 -8.97
N THR A 350 6.39 25.16 -9.38
CA THR A 350 7.10 24.23 -8.51
C THR A 350 8.08 25.04 -7.69
N VAL A 351 8.02 24.96 -6.35
CA VAL A 351 9.08 25.49 -5.48
C VAL A 351 10.38 24.79 -5.87
N ARG A 352 11.18 25.45 -6.71
CA ARG A 352 12.54 25.02 -6.99
C ARG A 352 13.35 25.48 -5.80
N ARG A 353 13.46 24.64 -4.77
CA ARG A 353 14.49 24.84 -3.75
C ARG A 353 15.81 25.03 -4.48
N GLU A 354 16.47 26.17 -4.26
CA GLU A 354 17.64 26.59 -5.03
C GLU A 354 18.78 25.55 -4.97
N VAL A 355 18.77 24.71 -3.94
CA VAL A 355 19.35 23.37 -3.95
C VAL A 355 18.49 22.48 -3.04
N PRO A 356 17.76 21.46 -3.54
CA PRO A 356 17.36 20.38 -2.65
C PRO A 356 18.65 19.63 -2.33
N ILE A 357 19.27 19.96 -1.19
CA ILE A 357 20.35 19.15 -0.64
C ILE A 357 19.75 17.75 -0.47
N ALA A 358 20.04 16.84 -1.40
CA ALA A 358 19.50 15.48 -1.42
C ALA A 358 20.13 14.59 -0.33
N VAL A 359 20.69 15.20 0.72
CA VAL A 359 21.34 14.54 1.85
C VAL A 359 20.33 13.71 2.63
N GLU A 360 19.08 14.17 2.73
CA GLU A 360 18.01 13.43 3.41
C GLU A 360 17.62 12.12 2.72
N LYS A 361 18.09 11.87 1.49
CA LYS A 361 17.77 10.63 0.75
C LYS A 361 18.86 9.57 0.83
N ALA A 362 20.04 9.90 1.37
CA ALA A 362 21.12 8.94 1.58
C ALA A 362 21.09 8.43 3.03
N LEU A 363 21.64 7.24 3.26
CA LEU A 363 21.92 6.82 4.62
C LEU A 363 23.04 7.70 5.18
N PRO A 364 22.94 8.19 6.43
CA PRO A 364 24.05 8.84 7.11
C PRO A 364 25.28 7.91 7.14
N GLY A 365 26.48 8.47 7.01
CA GLY A 365 27.74 7.72 7.01
C GLY A 365 27.86 6.72 8.18
N PRO A 366 27.65 7.14 9.45
CA PRO A 366 27.70 6.24 10.59
C PRO A 366 26.71 5.08 10.51
N LEU A 367 25.49 5.32 10.00
CA LEU A 367 24.46 4.28 9.83
C LEU A 367 24.82 3.33 8.67
N TRP A 368 25.33 3.86 7.56
CA TRP A 368 25.84 3.03 6.47
C TRP A 368 26.97 2.11 6.97
N ASP A 369 27.94 2.67 7.68
CA ASP A 369 29.08 1.92 8.20
C ASP A 369 28.62 0.88 9.23
N ALA A 370 27.72 1.23 10.16
CA ALA A 370 27.13 0.28 11.10
C ALA A 370 26.40 -0.89 10.41
N LEU A 371 25.74 -0.60 9.28
CA LEU A 371 25.01 -1.60 8.51
C LEU A 371 25.94 -2.56 7.76
N VAL A 372 26.99 -2.05 7.11
CA VAL A 372 27.74 -2.82 6.10
C VAL A 372 29.19 -3.15 6.42
N ARG A 373 29.82 -2.55 7.45
CA ARG A 373 31.21 -2.85 7.81
C ARG A 373 31.39 -4.32 8.21
N PRO A 374 32.62 -4.89 8.15
CA PRO A 374 32.92 -6.19 8.75
C PRO A 374 32.40 -6.25 10.20
N ASP A 375 31.71 -7.33 10.54
CA ASP A 375 31.05 -7.52 11.84
C ASP A 375 29.97 -6.48 12.18
N GLY A 376 29.49 -5.75 11.17
CA GLY A 376 28.33 -4.86 11.25
C GLY A 376 27.00 -5.60 11.35
N ILE A 377 25.90 -4.84 11.36
CA ILE A 377 24.54 -5.38 11.59
C ILE A 377 24.19 -6.52 10.62
N LEU A 378 24.47 -6.34 9.32
CA LEU A 378 24.15 -7.37 8.33
C LEU A 378 24.98 -8.64 8.52
N ASP A 379 26.26 -8.53 8.90
CA ASP A 379 27.12 -9.68 9.16
C ASP A 379 26.64 -10.44 10.41
N GLN A 380 26.34 -9.71 11.49
CA GLN A 380 25.79 -10.28 12.73
C GLN A 380 24.47 -11.03 12.49
N LEU A 381 23.56 -10.44 11.71
CA LEU A 381 22.30 -11.09 11.36
C LEU A 381 22.50 -12.34 10.49
N CYS A 382 23.47 -12.31 9.58
CA CYS A 382 23.81 -13.49 8.77
C CYS A 382 24.47 -14.60 9.58
N ALA A 383 25.26 -14.25 10.60
CA ALA A 383 26.00 -15.19 11.45
C ALA A 383 25.12 -15.96 12.45
N LYS A 384 23.90 -15.49 12.75
CA LYS A 384 22.94 -16.16 13.63
C LYS A 384 22.36 -17.49 13.06
N SER A 385 22.74 -17.87 11.84
CA SER A 385 22.23 -19.06 11.13
C SER A 385 23.14 -20.28 11.28
N PRO A 386 22.61 -21.49 11.48
CA PRO A 386 23.36 -22.71 11.21
C PRO A 386 23.67 -22.78 9.71
N SER A 387 24.92 -23.11 9.39
CA SER A 387 25.53 -23.09 8.06
C SER A 387 25.10 -24.28 7.19
N VAL A 388 23.80 -24.43 6.91
CA VAL A 388 23.32 -25.41 5.93
C VAL A 388 22.93 -24.66 4.65
N PRO A 389 23.57 -24.96 3.50
CA PRO A 389 23.13 -24.47 2.20
C PRO A 389 21.67 -24.84 1.99
N VAL A 390 20.88 -23.84 1.61
CA VAL A 390 19.48 -24.03 1.26
C VAL A 390 19.44 -24.74 -0.10
N SER A 391 19.51 -26.07 -0.08
CA SER A 391 19.53 -26.91 -1.30
C SER A 391 18.15 -27.03 -1.96
N ALA A 392 17.09 -26.59 -1.28
CA ALA A 392 15.70 -26.61 -1.73
C ALA A 392 15.04 -25.23 -1.57
N PRO A 393 14.07 -24.87 -2.43
CA PRO A 393 13.36 -23.60 -2.34
C PRO A 393 12.62 -23.47 -1.01
N LEU A 394 12.83 -22.36 -0.31
CA LEU A 394 12.16 -22.12 0.97
C LEU A 394 10.76 -21.55 0.79
N THR A 395 9.89 -21.92 1.70
CA THR A 395 8.61 -21.27 1.96
C THR A 395 8.78 -20.20 3.02
N ALA A 396 7.85 -19.26 3.08
CA ALA A 396 7.85 -18.21 4.10
C ALA A 396 7.68 -18.73 5.55
N LYS A 397 7.33 -20.01 5.71
CA LYS A 397 7.14 -20.66 7.02
C LYS A 397 8.38 -21.38 7.53
N ASP A 398 9.38 -21.56 6.68
CA ASP A 398 10.57 -22.34 7.02
C ASP A 398 11.42 -21.55 8.02
N ALA A 399 12.05 -22.26 8.96
CA ALA A 399 12.82 -21.64 10.05
C ALA A 399 14.07 -20.91 9.52
N GLU A 400 14.59 -21.37 8.39
CA GLU A 400 15.78 -20.87 7.70
C GLU A 400 15.48 -19.64 6.82
N ALA A 401 14.21 -19.41 6.47
CA ALA A 401 13.78 -18.36 5.55
C ALA A 401 14.23 -16.95 5.97
N PRO A 402 14.15 -16.53 7.25
CA PRO A 402 14.63 -15.22 7.68
C PRO A 402 16.14 -15.04 7.43
N TRP A 403 16.95 -16.06 7.70
CA TRP A 403 18.41 -15.98 7.61
C TRP A 403 18.91 -15.93 6.17
N ALA A 404 18.36 -16.78 5.31
CA ALA A 404 18.64 -16.73 3.87
C ALA A 404 18.18 -15.38 3.27
N GLN A 405 17.08 -14.80 3.77
CA GLN A 405 16.65 -13.46 3.38
C GLN A 405 17.61 -12.36 3.87
N TYR A 406 18.25 -12.50 5.03
CA TYR A 406 19.30 -11.55 5.46
C TYR A 406 20.55 -11.63 4.60
N ARG A 407 21.03 -12.85 4.25
CA ARG A 407 22.17 -13.03 3.34
C ARG A 407 21.90 -12.45 1.96
N LEU A 408 20.72 -12.71 1.42
CA LEU A 408 20.27 -12.10 0.17
C LEU A 408 20.16 -10.57 0.30
N ALA A 409 19.55 -10.04 1.37
CA ALA A 409 19.43 -8.60 1.58
C ALA A 409 20.81 -7.93 1.73
N ARG A 410 21.76 -8.59 2.38
CA ARG A 410 23.16 -8.15 2.47
C ARG A 410 23.79 -8.03 1.08
N ALA A 411 23.61 -9.03 0.22
CA ALA A 411 24.07 -8.96 -1.17
C ALA A 411 23.41 -7.79 -1.94
N VAL A 412 22.11 -7.55 -1.75
CA VAL A 412 21.38 -6.43 -2.37
C VAL A 412 21.90 -5.07 -1.87
N VAL A 413 22.04 -4.90 -0.55
CA VAL A 413 22.48 -3.66 0.09
C VAL A 413 23.88 -3.29 -0.37
N LEU A 414 24.81 -4.24 -0.32
CA LEU A 414 26.19 -4.06 -0.76
C LEU A 414 26.27 -3.80 -2.26
N LEU A 415 25.55 -4.57 -3.10
CA LEU A 415 25.56 -4.33 -4.54
C LEU A 415 25.08 -2.93 -4.90
N LEU A 416 23.94 -2.49 -4.36
CA LEU A 416 23.38 -1.17 -4.68
C LEU A 416 24.21 -0.03 -4.08
N GLY A 417 24.64 -0.17 -2.83
CA GLY A 417 25.36 0.87 -2.09
C GLY A 417 26.84 1.00 -2.44
N CYS A 418 27.48 -0.02 -3.03
CA CYS A 418 28.86 0.05 -3.49
C CYS A 418 29.00 0.35 -4.99
N SER A 419 27.94 0.19 -5.79
CA SER A 419 28.00 0.44 -7.25
C SER A 419 27.14 1.60 -7.74
N GLY A 420 26.21 2.07 -6.90
CA GLY A 420 25.19 3.02 -7.31
C GLY A 420 24.23 2.46 -8.37
N ALA A 421 24.13 1.14 -8.57
CA ALA A 421 23.20 0.54 -9.51
C ALA A 421 21.74 0.96 -9.24
N ARG A 422 20.94 1.09 -10.30
CA ARG A 422 19.48 1.25 -10.16
C ARG A 422 18.88 -0.11 -9.81
N ARG A 423 17.75 -0.11 -9.10
CA ARG A 423 16.97 -1.32 -8.80
C ARG A 423 16.70 -2.18 -10.04
N GLU A 424 16.29 -1.55 -11.15
CA GLU A 424 16.07 -2.26 -12.43
C GLU A 424 17.34 -2.89 -13.01
N GLU A 425 18.50 -2.25 -12.81
CA GLU A 425 19.79 -2.76 -13.26
C GLU A 425 20.21 -3.95 -12.39
N ALA A 426 20.14 -3.81 -11.07
CA ALA A 426 20.47 -4.86 -10.11
C ALA A 426 19.57 -6.10 -10.25
N ALA A 427 18.25 -5.92 -10.46
CA ALA A 427 17.31 -7.03 -10.64
C ALA A 427 17.58 -7.86 -11.92
N ARG A 428 18.32 -7.30 -12.89
CA ARG A 428 18.66 -7.93 -14.17
C ARG A 428 20.14 -8.26 -14.31
N ALA A 429 20.96 -7.97 -13.30
CA ALA A 429 22.37 -8.25 -13.33
C ALA A 429 22.60 -9.77 -13.35
N MET A 430 23.51 -10.22 -14.22
CA MET A 430 23.78 -11.64 -14.48
C MET A 430 25.23 -11.96 -14.18
N ARG A 431 25.51 -13.22 -13.85
CA ARG A 431 26.86 -13.70 -13.55
C ARG A 431 27.81 -13.63 -14.73
N CYS A 432 27.32 -13.91 -15.93
CA CYS A 432 28.06 -13.79 -17.18
C CYS A 432 28.52 -12.37 -17.54
N HIS A 433 28.04 -11.34 -16.84
CA HIS A 433 28.47 -9.94 -17.01
C HIS A 433 29.39 -9.45 -15.88
N LEU A 434 29.83 -10.35 -15.01
CA LEU A 434 30.67 -10.07 -13.85
C LEU A 434 32.03 -10.74 -14.03
N GLN A 435 33.11 -9.96 -13.97
CA GLN A 435 34.48 -10.49 -14.14
C GLN A 435 35.47 -9.82 -13.18
N PRO A 436 36.52 -10.52 -12.75
CA PRO A 436 37.59 -9.91 -11.96
C PRO A 436 38.35 -8.90 -12.81
N VAL A 437 38.73 -7.77 -12.22
CA VAL A 437 39.64 -6.82 -12.85
C VAL A 437 41.05 -7.38 -12.71
N PRO A 438 41.83 -7.50 -13.81
CA PRO A 438 43.22 -7.93 -13.74
C PRO A 438 44.03 -7.05 -12.78
N GLU A 439 44.96 -7.64 -12.04
CA GLU A 439 45.84 -6.87 -11.16
C GLU A 439 46.69 -5.89 -11.99
N GLN A 440 46.63 -4.62 -11.62
CA GLN A 440 47.31 -3.52 -12.29
C GLN A 440 47.90 -2.58 -11.24
N ALA A 441 49.06 -1.98 -11.53
CA ALA A 441 49.70 -1.03 -10.63
C ALA A 441 48.76 0.15 -10.32
N GLY A 442 48.51 0.41 -9.04
CA GLY A 442 47.61 1.47 -8.58
C GLY A 442 46.13 1.09 -8.47
N VAL A 443 45.75 -0.15 -8.84
CA VAL A 443 44.39 -0.68 -8.63
C VAL A 443 44.40 -1.65 -7.44
N PRO A 444 43.48 -1.51 -6.46
CA PRO A 444 43.37 -2.47 -5.37
C PRO A 444 43.14 -3.89 -5.88
N ALA A 445 43.89 -4.86 -5.35
CA ALA A 445 43.73 -6.27 -5.68
C ALA A 445 42.31 -6.76 -5.37
N GLY A 446 41.78 -7.64 -6.21
CA GLY A 446 40.47 -8.28 -6.01
C GLY A 446 39.26 -7.42 -6.35
N LEU A 447 39.41 -6.32 -7.10
CA LEU A 447 38.28 -5.57 -7.65
C LEU A 447 37.59 -6.38 -8.76
N TRP A 448 36.28 -6.21 -8.90
CA TRP A 448 35.50 -6.84 -9.96
C TRP A 448 34.76 -5.79 -10.76
N GLU A 449 34.56 -6.03 -12.04
CA GLU A 449 33.75 -5.19 -12.90
C GLU A 449 32.46 -5.89 -13.31
N LEU A 450 31.37 -5.13 -13.29
CA LEU A 450 30.03 -5.58 -13.62
C LEU A 450 29.45 -4.70 -14.73
N ALA A 451 29.14 -5.31 -15.87
CA ALA A 451 28.40 -4.63 -16.92
C ALA A 451 26.89 -4.60 -16.58
N LEU A 452 26.32 -3.40 -16.53
CA LEU A 452 24.91 -3.16 -16.23
C LEU A 452 24.16 -2.61 -17.44
N LEU A 453 23.05 -3.24 -17.79
CA LEU A 453 22.14 -2.76 -18.83
C LEU A 453 21.16 -1.72 -18.26
N GLY A 454 21.43 -0.45 -18.56
CA GLY A 454 20.67 0.71 -18.09
C GLY A 454 19.50 1.12 -18.98
N LYS A 455 18.98 2.33 -18.74
CA LYS A 455 17.87 2.92 -19.52
C LYS A 455 18.29 3.10 -20.98
N ARG A 456 17.35 2.86 -21.91
CA ARG A 456 17.58 2.91 -23.38
C ARG A 456 18.57 1.85 -23.87
N ASN A 457 18.64 0.70 -23.21
CA ASN A 457 19.54 -0.41 -23.53
C ASN A 457 21.02 0.01 -23.63
N LYS A 458 21.44 0.95 -22.78
CA LYS A 458 22.82 1.41 -22.71
C LYS A 458 23.57 0.63 -21.65
N TRP A 459 24.65 -0.03 -22.06
CA TRP A 459 25.59 -0.66 -21.15
C TRP A 459 26.45 0.37 -20.45
N ARG A 460 26.78 0.09 -19.19
CA ARG A 460 27.76 0.83 -18.40
C ARG A 460 28.44 -0.14 -17.43
N THR A 461 29.71 0.10 -17.16
CA THR A 461 30.48 -0.71 -16.20
C THR A 461 30.48 -0.04 -14.83
N VAL A 462 30.36 -0.85 -13.79
CA VAL A 462 30.56 -0.46 -12.40
C VAL A 462 31.57 -1.40 -11.75
N PHE A 463 32.21 -0.95 -10.69
CA PHE A 463 33.23 -1.73 -9.99
C PHE A 463 32.74 -2.14 -8.60
N LEU A 464 33.06 -3.36 -8.20
CA LEU A 464 32.60 -3.99 -6.97
C LEU A 464 33.80 -4.45 -6.14
N PRO A 465 33.87 -4.09 -4.85
CA PRO A 465 34.92 -4.59 -3.97
C PRO A 465 34.70 -6.08 -3.63
N PRO A 466 35.76 -6.79 -3.19
CA PRO A 466 35.70 -8.21 -2.81
C PRO A 466 34.54 -8.55 -1.85
N ARG A 467 34.19 -7.62 -0.97
CA ARG A 467 33.10 -7.77 0.00
C ARG A 467 31.73 -7.98 -0.65
N VAL A 468 31.45 -7.29 -1.76
CA VAL A 468 30.22 -7.51 -2.53
C VAL A 468 30.21 -8.91 -3.14
N ILE A 469 31.35 -9.34 -3.66
CA ILE A 469 31.51 -10.67 -4.27
C ILE A 469 31.33 -11.77 -3.24
N GLY A 470 31.90 -11.62 -2.04
CA GLY A 470 31.67 -12.55 -0.94
C GLY A 470 30.20 -12.66 -0.54
N ALA A 471 29.46 -11.55 -0.52
CA ALA A 471 28.02 -11.56 -0.25
C ALA A 471 27.21 -12.24 -1.37
N LEU A 472 27.58 -12.00 -2.64
CA LEU A 472 26.96 -12.66 -3.78
C LEU A 472 27.22 -14.16 -3.79
N ARG A 473 28.46 -14.60 -3.49
CA ARG A 473 28.82 -16.01 -3.35
C ARG A 473 27.98 -16.71 -2.28
N ALA A 474 27.87 -16.12 -1.09
CA ALA A 474 27.04 -16.66 -0.01
C ALA A 474 25.56 -16.83 -0.44
N HIS A 475 25.01 -15.82 -1.12
CA HIS A 475 23.66 -15.89 -1.68
C HIS A 475 23.50 -16.93 -2.79
N TRP A 476 24.55 -17.22 -3.56
CA TRP A 476 24.53 -18.26 -4.59
C TRP A 476 24.58 -19.67 -4.00
N ILE A 477 25.36 -19.85 -2.94
CA ILE A 477 25.39 -21.10 -2.15
C ILE A 477 23.99 -21.39 -1.59
N ASP A 478 23.27 -20.37 -1.10
CA ASP A 478 21.87 -20.49 -0.66
C ASP A 478 20.88 -20.89 -1.76
N ARG A 479 21.31 -20.96 -3.02
CA ARG A 479 20.47 -21.40 -4.14
C ARG A 479 20.94 -22.70 -4.78
N GLY A 480 22.02 -23.29 -4.25
CA GLY A 480 22.65 -24.48 -4.83
C GLY A 480 23.28 -24.23 -6.21
N HIS A 481 23.73 -23.00 -6.51
CA HIS A 481 24.40 -22.69 -7.78
C HIS A 481 25.88 -22.38 -7.57
N ASP A 482 26.72 -22.84 -8.49
CA ASP A 482 28.16 -22.54 -8.49
C ASP A 482 28.44 -21.12 -9.02
N PHE A 483 28.95 -20.25 -8.15
CA PHE A 483 29.29 -18.87 -8.50
C PHE A 483 30.59 -18.78 -9.30
N GLU A 484 31.51 -19.75 -9.20
CA GLU A 484 32.81 -19.63 -9.86
C GLU A 484 32.72 -19.89 -11.36
N GLN A 485 31.69 -20.62 -11.81
CA GLN A 485 31.40 -20.79 -13.23
C GLN A 485 30.91 -19.47 -13.87
N ALA A 486 31.80 -18.85 -14.64
CA ALA A 486 31.61 -17.48 -15.13
C ALA A 486 30.58 -17.32 -16.26
N ASP A 487 30.36 -18.35 -17.08
CA ASP A 487 29.47 -18.30 -18.26
C ASP A 487 27.99 -18.51 -17.94
N GLN A 488 27.65 -18.78 -16.67
CA GLN A 488 26.27 -19.02 -16.26
C GLN A 488 25.37 -17.80 -16.51
N ALA A 489 24.33 -18.01 -17.31
CA ALA A 489 23.27 -17.03 -17.58
C ALA A 489 22.24 -16.91 -16.43
N LEU A 490 22.71 -17.00 -15.18
CA LEU A 490 21.88 -16.86 -13.98
C LEU A 490 21.98 -15.45 -13.41
N ALA A 491 20.91 -15.01 -12.74
CA ALA A 491 20.89 -13.71 -12.10
C ALA A 491 21.79 -13.68 -10.87
N LEU A 492 22.47 -12.55 -10.65
CA LEU A 492 23.24 -12.31 -9.43
C LEU A 492 22.35 -12.30 -8.19
N LEU A 493 21.11 -11.79 -8.33
CA LEU A 493 20.10 -11.70 -7.29
C LEU A 493 18.82 -12.41 -7.71
N SER A 494 18.42 -13.43 -6.96
CA SER A 494 17.27 -14.30 -7.21
C SER A 494 16.62 -14.68 -5.87
N PRO A 495 15.30 -14.91 -5.81
CA PRO A 495 14.66 -15.33 -4.57
C PRO A 495 15.17 -16.69 -4.08
N VAL A 496 15.33 -16.79 -2.75
CA VAL A 496 15.50 -18.04 -1.98
C VAL A 496 14.16 -18.50 -1.39
N VAL A 497 13.29 -17.54 -1.03
CA VAL A 497 11.90 -17.78 -0.62
C VAL A 497 10.98 -17.46 -1.78
N VAL A 498 10.31 -18.46 -2.33
CA VAL A 498 9.43 -18.27 -3.49
C VAL A 498 7.98 -18.10 -3.04
N PRO A 499 7.29 -16.99 -3.38
CA PRO A 499 5.88 -16.82 -3.06
C PRO A 499 5.01 -17.92 -3.66
N SER A 500 3.94 -18.32 -2.97
CA SER A 500 2.97 -19.34 -3.42
C SER A 500 2.13 -18.94 -4.64
N THR A 501 2.36 -17.74 -5.19
CA THR A 501 1.69 -17.28 -6.41
C THR A 501 2.16 -18.09 -7.62
N ARG A 502 1.21 -18.52 -8.47
CA ARG A 502 1.50 -19.29 -9.70
C ARG A 502 2.59 -18.65 -10.58
N THR A 503 2.54 -17.32 -10.76
CA THR A 503 3.55 -16.59 -11.56
C THR A 503 4.95 -16.70 -10.98
N ALA A 504 5.10 -16.62 -9.65
CA ALA A 504 6.40 -16.75 -9.00
C ALA A 504 6.90 -18.20 -9.06
N GLN A 505 6.04 -19.18 -8.82
CA GLN A 505 6.38 -20.61 -8.93
C GLN A 505 6.85 -20.95 -10.34
N VAL A 506 6.09 -20.61 -11.38
CA VAL A 506 6.47 -20.87 -12.79
C VAL A 506 7.79 -20.20 -13.19
N LYS A 507 8.08 -19.02 -12.63
CA LYS A 507 9.30 -18.30 -12.95
C LYS A 507 10.52 -18.88 -12.21
N HIS A 508 10.38 -19.16 -10.93
CA HIS A 508 11.52 -19.40 -10.03
C HIS A 508 11.73 -20.87 -9.66
N LEU A 509 10.76 -21.75 -9.95
CA LEU A 509 10.84 -23.18 -9.66
C LEU A 509 10.85 -24.00 -10.95
N SER A 510 11.69 -25.02 -10.97
CA SER A 510 11.66 -26.11 -11.95
C SER A 510 11.50 -27.45 -11.22
N LEU A 511 10.84 -28.41 -11.86
CA LEU A 511 10.74 -29.78 -11.36
C LEU A 511 11.77 -30.64 -12.08
N THR A 512 12.67 -31.24 -11.31
CA THR A 512 13.69 -32.17 -11.81
C THR A 512 13.70 -33.39 -10.89
N GLU A 513 13.49 -34.58 -11.44
CA GLU A 513 13.51 -35.86 -10.68
C GLU A 513 12.62 -35.84 -9.41
N GLY A 514 11.47 -35.16 -9.48
CA GLY A 514 10.52 -35.05 -8.37
C GLY A 514 10.86 -33.99 -7.31
N ALA A 515 12.05 -33.36 -7.38
CA ALA A 515 12.44 -32.27 -6.51
C ALA A 515 12.17 -30.90 -7.16
N GLN A 516 11.73 -29.92 -6.35
CA GLN A 516 11.66 -28.52 -6.77
C GLN A 516 13.04 -27.89 -6.64
N LEU A 517 13.56 -27.36 -7.74
CA LEU A 517 14.83 -26.65 -7.79
C LEU A 517 14.63 -25.18 -8.15
N LEU A 518 15.54 -24.32 -7.69
CA LEU A 518 15.54 -22.91 -8.04
C LEU A 518 16.12 -22.73 -9.45
N THR A 519 15.40 -22.01 -10.31
CA THR A 519 15.83 -21.78 -11.71
C THR A 519 16.94 -20.74 -11.87
N GLY A 520 17.26 -20.01 -10.80
CA GLY A 520 18.19 -18.88 -10.81
C GLY A 520 17.72 -17.65 -11.60
N LYS A 521 16.44 -17.59 -12.04
CA LYS A 521 15.88 -16.40 -12.69
C LYS A 521 15.77 -15.24 -11.69
N GLY A 522 16.24 -14.07 -12.11
CA GLY A 522 16.31 -12.88 -11.25
C GLY A 522 14.94 -12.30 -10.86
N PHE A 523 14.96 -11.42 -9.86
CA PHE A 523 13.78 -10.72 -9.38
C PHE A 523 13.06 -9.89 -10.46
N SER A 524 11.76 -9.65 -10.27
CA SER A 524 11.15 -8.45 -10.87
C SER A 524 11.66 -7.22 -10.11
N PRO A 525 11.74 -6.02 -10.73
CA PRO A 525 12.14 -4.81 -10.00
C PRO A 525 11.31 -4.57 -8.74
N ASP A 526 10.00 -4.84 -8.79
CA ASP A 526 9.12 -4.69 -7.64
C ASP A 526 9.32 -5.79 -6.59
N GLY A 527 9.64 -7.02 -7.00
CA GLY A 527 10.02 -8.10 -6.07
C GLY A 527 11.28 -7.77 -5.28
N LEU A 528 12.32 -7.25 -5.95
CA LEU A 528 13.54 -6.79 -5.30
C LEU A 528 13.29 -5.62 -4.33
N TYR A 529 12.40 -4.69 -4.70
CA TYR A 529 11.96 -3.61 -3.81
C TYR A 529 11.32 -4.13 -2.54
N GLN A 530 10.35 -5.05 -2.68
CA GLN A 530 9.61 -5.59 -1.55
C GLN A 530 10.52 -6.36 -0.61
N LEU A 531 11.41 -7.21 -1.14
CA LEU A 531 12.45 -7.88 -0.35
C LEU A 531 13.27 -6.88 0.46
N LEU A 532 13.88 -5.88 -0.20
CA LEU A 532 14.76 -4.93 0.48
C LEU A 532 14.03 -4.13 1.56
N THR A 533 12.88 -3.54 1.21
CA THR A 533 12.11 -2.70 2.14
C THR A 533 11.58 -3.50 3.32
N THR A 534 11.10 -4.72 3.10
CA THR A 534 10.65 -5.60 4.18
C THR A 534 11.80 -5.99 5.10
N THR A 535 12.98 -6.30 4.56
CA THR A 535 14.14 -6.66 5.39
C THR A 535 14.68 -5.46 6.16
N LEU A 536 14.76 -4.27 5.56
CA LEU A 536 15.18 -3.06 6.27
C LEU A 536 14.20 -2.68 7.38
N LEU A 537 12.89 -2.84 7.15
CA LEU A 537 11.87 -2.67 8.19
C LEU A 537 12.07 -3.66 9.35
N ARG A 538 12.33 -4.93 9.06
CA ARG A 538 12.64 -5.93 10.10
C ARG A 538 13.89 -5.57 10.91
N ILE A 539 14.93 -5.06 10.26
CA ILE A 539 16.15 -4.57 10.95
C ILE A 539 15.80 -3.37 11.83
N ALA A 540 15.00 -2.43 11.33
CA ALA A 540 14.58 -1.26 12.08
C ALA A 540 13.73 -1.61 13.31
N ASP A 541 12.93 -2.67 13.24
CA ASP A 541 12.04 -3.12 14.32
C ASP A 541 12.70 -4.15 15.26
N ASP A 542 13.93 -4.59 14.97
CA ASP A 542 14.69 -5.50 15.85
C ASP A 542 15.24 -4.72 17.04
N ALA A 543 14.62 -4.92 18.21
CA ALA A 543 15.00 -4.28 19.46
C ALA A 543 16.36 -4.74 20.00
N THR A 544 16.92 -5.86 19.50
CA THR A 544 18.23 -6.37 19.92
C THR A 544 19.41 -5.63 19.29
N LEU A 545 19.16 -4.85 18.22
CA LEU A 545 20.19 -4.09 17.53
C LEU A 545 20.43 -2.74 18.21
N VAL A 546 21.69 -2.34 18.28
CA VAL A 546 22.12 -1.03 18.82
C VAL A 546 21.88 0.05 17.75
N LEU A 547 20.63 0.51 17.67
CA LEU A 547 20.16 1.58 16.79
C LEU A 547 19.28 2.55 17.57
N ASN A 548 19.51 3.86 17.40
CA ASN A 548 18.64 4.90 17.96
C ASN A 548 17.35 5.06 17.12
N GLU A 549 16.32 5.73 17.66
CA GLU A 549 15.02 5.85 16.98
C GLU A 549 15.10 6.61 15.64
N ALA A 550 16.00 7.59 15.51
CA ALA A 550 16.18 8.31 14.26
C ALA A 550 16.76 7.40 13.17
N GLU A 551 17.74 6.54 13.51
CA GLU A 551 18.30 5.54 12.59
C GLU A 551 17.26 4.49 12.20
N ARG A 552 16.44 4.04 13.17
CA ARG A 552 15.34 3.11 12.89
C ARG A 552 14.36 3.71 11.88
N GLU A 553 13.95 4.96 12.09
CA GLU A 553 13.01 5.62 11.19
C GLU A 553 13.59 5.80 9.77
N ILE A 554 14.88 6.14 9.67
CA ILE A 554 15.57 6.19 8.37
C ILE A 554 15.52 4.83 7.68
N LEU A 555 15.76 3.72 8.39
CA LEU A 555 15.69 2.37 7.82
C LEU A 555 14.25 1.99 7.40
N ARG A 556 13.22 2.36 8.17
CA ARG A 556 11.81 2.12 7.82
C ARG A 556 11.41 2.82 6.51
N GLN A 557 11.96 4.00 6.25
CA GLN A 557 11.68 4.78 5.05
C GLN A 557 12.63 4.48 3.89
N SER A 558 13.68 3.67 4.12
CA SER A 558 14.72 3.39 3.14
C SER A 558 14.25 2.44 2.04
N ALA A 559 14.70 2.73 0.81
CA ALA A 559 14.33 1.99 -0.39
C ALA A 559 15.57 1.79 -1.29
N PRO A 560 15.49 1.02 -2.39
CA PRO A 560 16.64 0.78 -3.27
C PRO A 560 17.33 2.07 -3.78
N HIS A 561 16.57 3.15 -3.94
CA HIS A 561 17.12 4.42 -4.38
C HIS A 561 17.91 5.14 -3.29
N THR A 562 17.58 4.92 -2.01
CA THR A 562 18.35 5.42 -0.86
C THR A 562 19.79 4.94 -0.93
N LEU A 563 20.00 3.64 -1.18
CA LEU A 563 21.35 3.05 -1.29
C LEU A 563 22.16 3.62 -2.46
N ARG A 564 21.51 3.93 -3.59
CA ARG A 564 22.16 4.61 -4.70
C ARG A 564 22.57 6.05 -4.33
N HIS A 565 21.74 6.75 -3.57
CA HIS A 565 22.10 8.06 -3.03
C HIS A 565 23.24 7.94 -2.01
N THR A 566 23.26 6.90 -1.17
CA THR A 566 24.37 6.59 -0.27
C THR A 566 25.67 6.42 -1.04
N PHE A 567 25.69 5.59 -2.09
CA PHE A 567 26.87 5.44 -2.95
C PHE A 567 27.39 6.78 -3.48
N ALA A 568 26.50 7.58 -4.08
CA ALA A 568 26.89 8.86 -4.68
C ALA A 568 27.42 9.85 -3.62
N THR A 569 26.82 9.85 -2.44
CA THR A 569 27.22 10.70 -1.31
C THR A 569 28.58 10.28 -0.77
N HIS A 570 28.80 8.97 -0.54
CA HIS A 570 30.10 8.44 -0.13
C HIS A 570 31.18 8.66 -1.18
N ALA A 571 30.86 8.53 -2.47
CA ALA A 571 31.83 8.77 -3.54
C ALA A 571 32.32 10.23 -3.55
N VAL A 572 31.41 11.20 -3.37
CA VAL A 572 31.78 12.61 -3.25
C VAL A 572 32.57 12.89 -1.97
N ALA A 573 32.18 12.28 -0.85
CA ALA A 573 32.90 12.42 0.42
C ALA A 573 34.34 11.87 0.34
N ASN A 574 34.57 10.84 -0.48
CA ASN A 574 35.89 10.28 -0.78
C ASN A 574 36.53 10.92 -2.03
N GLU A 575 36.16 12.16 -2.35
CA GLU A 575 36.80 12.99 -3.38
C GLU A 575 36.80 12.38 -4.80
N MET A 576 35.86 11.49 -5.11
CA MET A 576 35.75 10.93 -6.45
C MET A 576 35.49 12.02 -7.49
N PRO A 577 36.26 12.08 -8.59
CA PRO A 577 36.03 13.04 -9.67
C PRO A 577 34.60 12.97 -10.22
N THR A 578 33.99 14.13 -10.41
CA THR A 578 32.55 14.24 -10.74
C THR A 578 32.18 13.60 -12.08
N ASP A 579 33.09 13.61 -13.05
CA ASP A 579 32.93 12.97 -14.36
C ASP A 579 32.99 11.44 -14.24
N VAL A 580 33.83 10.90 -13.36
CA VAL A 580 33.89 9.47 -13.03
C VAL A 580 32.59 9.07 -12.33
N LEU A 581 32.16 9.82 -11.32
CA LEU A 581 30.90 9.56 -10.63
C LEU A 581 29.69 9.64 -11.57
N GLN A 582 29.67 10.59 -12.51
CA GLN A 582 28.61 10.69 -13.52
C GLN A 582 28.54 9.43 -14.39
N ARG A 583 29.69 8.91 -14.83
CA ARG A 583 29.79 7.66 -15.61
C ARG A 583 29.34 6.45 -14.79
N LEU A 584 29.82 6.33 -13.54
CA LEU A 584 29.44 5.27 -12.59
C LEU A 584 27.99 5.35 -12.10
N LEU A 585 27.31 6.50 -12.24
CA LEU A 585 25.87 6.61 -12.00
C LEU A 585 25.07 6.46 -13.31
N GLY A 586 25.68 6.63 -14.47
CA GLY A 586 24.99 6.68 -15.76
C GLY A 586 23.99 7.84 -15.80
N HIS A 587 24.42 9.04 -15.41
CA HIS A 587 23.64 10.27 -15.53
C HIS A 587 23.86 10.92 -16.90
N ALA A 588 22.77 11.29 -17.58
CA ALA A 588 22.84 11.97 -18.87
C ALA A 588 23.26 13.44 -18.78
N SER A 589 23.14 14.05 -17.59
CA SER A 589 23.52 15.45 -17.33
C SER A 589 24.39 15.52 -16.08
N LEU A 590 25.44 16.34 -16.15
CA LEU A 590 26.31 16.67 -15.03
C LEU A 590 25.55 17.38 -13.90
N GLN A 591 24.48 18.12 -14.22
CA GLN A 591 23.67 18.84 -13.24
C GLN A 591 23.09 17.91 -12.17
N THR A 592 22.72 16.67 -12.54
CA THR A 592 22.25 15.66 -11.57
C THR A 592 23.36 15.22 -10.62
N THR A 593 24.61 15.15 -11.09
CA THR A 593 25.77 14.77 -10.28
C THR A 593 26.25 15.93 -9.40
N SER A 594 26.19 17.18 -9.89
CA SER A 594 26.55 18.38 -9.13
C SER A 594 25.70 18.59 -7.87
N LEU A 595 24.49 18.01 -7.81
CA LEU A 595 23.66 18.02 -6.60
C LEU A 595 24.36 17.36 -5.40
N TYR A 596 25.10 16.25 -5.62
CA TYR A 596 25.82 15.58 -4.55
C TYR A 596 27.02 16.39 -4.06
N VAL A 597 27.73 17.04 -4.99
CA VAL A 597 28.87 17.91 -4.67
C VAL A 597 28.44 19.11 -3.82
N ARG A 598 27.35 19.77 -4.22
CA ARG A 598 26.77 20.89 -3.44
C ARG A 598 26.29 20.44 -2.07
N ALA A 599 25.68 19.27 -1.99
CA ALA A 599 25.23 18.66 -0.74
C ALA A 599 26.39 18.34 0.23
N GLU A 600 27.51 17.84 -0.26
CA GLU A 600 28.72 17.64 0.55
C GLU A 600 29.30 18.97 1.01
N ARG A 601 29.46 19.94 0.10
CA ARG A 601 29.96 21.28 0.45
C ARG A 601 29.11 21.95 1.54
N ALA A 602 27.78 21.83 1.44
CA ALA A 602 26.87 22.35 2.46
C ALA A 602 27.02 21.62 3.81
N ARG A 603 27.25 20.30 3.83
CA ARG A 603 27.55 19.56 5.05
C ARG A 603 28.87 19.99 5.68
N GLY A 604 29.92 20.17 4.87
CA GLY A 604 31.20 20.72 5.33
C GLY A 604 31.03 22.09 5.97
N LEU A 605 30.31 23.00 5.32
CA LEU A 605 29.99 24.33 5.87
C LEU A 605 29.23 24.24 7.20
N ALA A 606 28.23 23.36 7.31
CA ALA A 606 27.46 23.18 8.55
C ALA A 606 28.31 22.60 9.69
N ALA A 607 29.23 21.67 9.40
CA ALA A 607 30.15 21.12 10.39
C ALA A 607 31.14 22.19 10.88
N VAL A 608 31.67 22.99 9.95
CA VAL A 608 32.55 24.13 10.26
C VAL A 608 31.80 25.20 11.06
N ALA A 609 30.54 25.50 10.73
CA ALA A 609 29.73 26.46 11.47
C ALA A 609 29.51 26.06 12.94
N LYS A 610 29.40 24.75 13.25
CA LYS A 610 29.34 24.25 14.64
C LYS A 610 30.63 24.46 15.43
N MET A 611 31.76 24.60 14.75
CA MET A 611 33.04 24.94 15.40
C MET A 611 33.10 26.41 15.81
N TYR A 612 32.38 27.28 15.09
CA TYR A 612 32.37 28.73 15.29
C TYR A 612 31.09 29.25 15.98
N SER A 613 30.16 28.38 16.40
CA SER A 613 29.07 28.80 17.27
C SER A 613 29.61 29.06 18.66
N GLU A 614 29.95 30.32 18.95
CA GLU A 614 30.34 30.76 20.29
C GLU A 614 29.25 30.42 21.32
N PRO A 615 29.62 30.02 22.55
CA PRO A 615 28.65 29.90 23.63
C PRO A 615 28.14 31.31 23.99
N GLN A 616 26.82 31.53 23.85
CA GLN A 616 26.13 32.70 24.41
C GLN A 616 25.97 32.58 25.92
#